data_AF-A0A6G1FDM8-F1
#
_entry.id   AF-A0A6G1FDM8-F1
#
_cell.length_a   1.000
_cell.length_b   1.000
_cell.length_c   1.000
_cell.angle_alpha   90.00
_cell.angle_beta   90.00
_cell.angle_gamma   90.00
#
_symmetry.space_group_name_H-M   'P 1'
#
loop_
_entity.id
_entity.type
_entity.pdbx_description
1 polymer ?
#
loop_
_entity_poly.entity_id
_entity_poly.type
_entity_poly.pdbx_seq_one_letter_code
_entity_poly.pdbx_strand_id
1 'polypeptide(L)'
;MKVCVKLRRYVAVESLFSWFRESGGSPTVVMYTTVIHNRCRDGRHREALALAWEMEQNTSCLLDLPAYRVLVKLCVALHDPERGLRYLARMKEAGFVPTSDMYGELSEATQQRGGWPSAGS
;
A
#
# COMPACT_ATOMS: atom_id res chain seq x y z
N MET A 1 -17.99 0.13 -2.52
CA MET A 1 -16.58 -0.34 -2.60
C MET A 1 -16.43 -1.86 -2.44
N LYS A 2 -16.67 -2.48 -1.26
CA LYS A 2 -16.39 -3.92 -1.03
C LYS A 2 -17.07 -4.88 -2.04
N VAL A 3 -18.29 -4.57 -2.49
CA VAL A 3 -19.01 -5.35 -3.52
C VAL A 3 -18.36 -5.22 -4.91
N CYS A 4 -17.93 -4.01 -5.30
CA CYS A 4 -17.28 -3.75 -6.59
C CYS A 4 -15.94 -4.48 -6.72
N VAL A 5 -15.18 -4.57 -5.61
CA VAL A 5 -13.91 -5.30 -5.54
C VAL A 5 -14.14 -6.81 -5.67
N LYS A 6 -15.17 -7.36 -4.99
CA LYS A 6 -15.55 -8.78 -5.10
C LYS A 6 -15.98 -9.17 -6.52
N LEU A 7 -16.62 -8.25 -7.23
CA LEU A 7 -17.09 -8.47 -8.61
C LEU A 7 -16.04 -8.10 -9.68
N ARG A 8 -14.79 -7.81 -9.30
CA ARG A 8 -13.71 -7.36 -10.20
C ARG A 8 -14.08 -6.17 -11.09
N ARG A 9 -15.03 -5.34 -10.66
CA ARG A 9 -15.44 -4.13 -11.40
C ARG A 9 -14.52 -2.99 -11.01
N TYR A 10 -13.24 -3.10 -11.40
CA TYR A 10 -12.17 -2.17 -11.04
C TYR A 10 -12.40 -0.76 -11.60
N VAL A 11 -12.93 -0.66 -12.82
CA VAL A 11 -13.35 0.63 -13.41
C VAL A 11 -14.37 1.34 -12.51
N ALA A 12 -15.32 0.58 -11.93
CA ALA A 12 -16.30 1.15 -11.02
C ALA A 12 -15.69 1.60 -9.68
N VAL A 13 -14.56 1.03 -9.25
CA VAL A 13 -13.84 1.45 -8.05
C VAL A 13 -13.22 2.83 -8.25
N GLU A 14 -12.54 3.03 -9.38
CA GLU A 14 -11.90 4.32 -9.73
C GLU A 14 -12.97 5.41 -9.97
N SER A 15 -14.01 5.12 -10.76
CA SER A 15 -15.08 6.10 -11.02
C SER A 15 -15.82 6.49 -9.75
N LEU A 16 -16.11 5.54 -8.85
CA LEU A 16 -16.78 5.84 -7.58
C LEU A 16 -15.89 6.66 -6.65
N PHE A 17 -14.58 6.41 -6.66
CA PHE A 17 -13.63 7.19 -5.87
C PHE A 17 -13.51 8.62 -6.38
N SER A 18 -13.42 8.82 -7.71
CA SER A 18 -13.40 10.15 -8.33
C SER A 18 -14.67 10.92 -8.02
N TRP A 19 -15.84 10.30 -8.28
CA TRP A 19 -17.14 10.90 -8.01
C TRP A 19 -17.29 11.31 -6.53
N PHE A 20 -16.84 10.48 -5.60
CA PHE A 20 -16.91 10.81 -4.17
C PHE A 20 -16.06 12.03 -3.82
N ARG A 21 -14.85 12.14 -4.38
CA ARG A 21 -13.98 13.31 -4.21
C ARG A 21 -14.57 14.57 -4.82
N GLU A 22 -15.07 14.47 -6.05
CA GLU A 22 -15.71 15.58 -6.78
C GLU A 22 -16.99 16.06 -6.07
N SER A 23 -17.70 15.18 -5.38
CA SER A 23 -18.85 15.54 -4.53
C SER A 23 -18.48 16.25 -3.22
N GLY A 24 -17.19 16.51 -2.99
CA GLY A 24 -16.68 17.15 -1.76
C GLY A 24 -16.46 16.19 -0.59
N GLY A 25 -16.59 14.88 -0.82
CA GLY A 25 -16.37 13.86 0.20
C GLY A 25 -14.89 13.67 0.52
N SER A 26 -14.56 13.53 1.81
CA SER A 26 -13.21 13.17 2.27
C SER A 26 -13.06 11.64 2.27
N PRO A 27 -12.20 11.05 1.41
CA PRO A 27 -12.11 9.61 1.31
C PRO A 27 -11.59 8.96 2.61
N THR A 28 -12.18 7.82 2.96
CA THR A 28 -11.79 7.06 4.16
C THR A 28 -10.60 6.13 3.90
N VAL A 29 -9.96 5.66 4.97
CA VAL A 29 -8.85 4.67 4.89
C VAL A 29 -9.22 3.44 4.05
N VAL A 30 -10.46 2.95 4.16
CA VAL A 30 -10.95 1.79 3.39
C VAL A 30 -11.02 2.11 1.91
N MET A 31 -11.41 3.34 1.53
CA MET A 31 -11.48 3.77 0.14
C MET A 31 -10.08 3.87 -0.47
N TYR A 32 -9.15 4.54 0.22
CA TYR A 32 -7.75 4.61 -0.20
C TYR A 32 -7.14 3.22 -0.36
N THR A 33 -7.23 2.39 0.68
CA THR A 33 -6.70 1.01 0.67
C THR A 33 -7.24 0.20 -0.49
N THR A 34 -8.53 0.36 -0.80
CA THR A 34 -9.18 -0.33 -1.92
C THR A 34 -8.61 0.10 -3.27
N VAL A 35 -8.47 1.40 -3.52
CA VAL A 35 -7.96 1.94 -4.80
C VAL A 35 -6.47 1.64 -4.94
N ILE A 36 -5.68 1.84 -3.89
CA ILE A 36 -4.25 1.50 -3.87
C ILE A 36 -4.06 0.02 -4.21
N HIS A 37 -4.81 -0.87 -3.56
CA HIS A 37 -4.72 -2.30 -3.84
C HIS A 37 -5.12 -2.63 -5.29
N ASN A 38 -6.14 -1.99 -5.85
CA ASN A 38 -6.49 -2.17 -7.25
C ASN A 38 -5.36 -1.72 -8.18
N ARG A 39 -4.82 -0.53 -7.98
CA ARG A 39 -3.71 0.01 -8.78
C ARG A 39 -2.46 -0.86 -8.68
N CYS A 40 -2.15 -1.41 -7.49
CA CYS A 40 -1.06 -2.39 -7.34
C CYS A 40 -1.28 -3.64 -8.20
N ARG A 41 -2.51 -4.16 -8.28
CA ARG A 41 -2.81 -5.34 -9.12
C ARG A 41 -2.73 -5.04 -10.61
N ASP A 42 -3.03 -3.80 -11.01
CA ASP A 42 -2.95 -3.35 -12.40
C ASP A 42 -1.52 -2.93 -12.81
N GLY A 43 -0.52 -3.08 -11.94
CA GLY A 43 0.86 -2.63 -12.20
C GLY A 43 1.07 -1.11 -12.14
N ARG A 44 0.03 -0.34 -11.77
CA ARG A 44 0.05 1.13 -11.66
C ARG A 44 0.65 1.59 -10.33
N HIS A 45 1.85 1.11 -10.00
CA HIS A 45 2.47 1.31 -8.69
C HIS A 45 2.77 2.78 -8.36
N ARG A 46 3.16 3.59 -9.35
CA ARG A 46 3.41 5.04 -9.15
C ARG A 46 2.13 5.80 -8.76
N GLU A 47 1.01 5.48 -9.40
CA GLU A 47 -0.29 6.07 -9.06
C GLU A 47 -0.80 5.58 -7.70
N ALA A 48 -0.48 4.34 -7.32
CA ALA A 48 -0.76 3.81 -5.99
C ALA A 48 0.07 4.52 -4.90
N LEU A 49 1.33 4.85 -5.20
CA LEU A 49 2.22 5.61 -4.30
C LEU A 49 1.71 7.02 -4.03
N ALA A 50 1.21 7.71 -5.06
CA ALA A 50 0.62 9.03 -4.91
C ALA A 50 -0.56 9.01 -3.94
N LEU A 51 -1.45 8.01 -4.06
CA LEU A 51 -2.57 7.83 -3.13
C LEU A 51 -2.12 7.43 -1.72
N ALA A 52 -1.03 6.66 -1.59
CA ALA A 52 -0.45 6.34 -0.29
C ALA A 52 0.04 7.61 0.43
N TRP A 53 0.70 8.52 -0.29
CA TRP A 53 1.10 9.82 0.27
C TRP A 53 -0.08 10.70 0.65
N GLU A 54 -1.14 10.72 -0.17
CA GLU A 54 -2.36 11.46 0.15
C GLU A 54 -3.03 10.91 1.42
N MET A 55 -3.10 9.58 1.55
CA MET A 55 -3.61 8.91 2.74
C MET A 55 -2.76 9.21 3.99
N GLU A 56 -1.43 9.30 3.86
CA GLU A 56 -0.53 9.67 4.98
C GLU A 56 -0.69 11.12 5.43
N GLN A 57 -0.97 12.04 4.51
CA GLN A 57 -1.18 13.46 4.81
C GLN A 57 -2.55 13.73 5.45
N ASN A 58 -3.52 12.85 5.22
CA ASN A 58 -4.83 12.99 5.81
C ASN A 58 -4.83 12.56 7.28
N THR A 59 -4.74 13.53 8.20
CA THR A 59 -4.72 13.30 9.65
C THR A 59 -5.97 12.60 10.19
N SER A 60 -7.07 12.61 9.45
CA SER A 60 -8.30 11.86 9.80
C SER A 60 -8.26 10.38 9.41
N CYS A 61 -7.28 9.96 8.61
CA CYS A 61 -7.12 8.58 8.18
C CYS A 61 -6.17 7.81 9.10
N LEU A 62 -6.74 7.15 10.11
CA LEU A 62 -6.01 6.15 10.89
C LEU A 62 -5.87 4.86 10.07
N LEU A 63 -4.63 4.45 9.83
CA LEU A 63 -4.30 3.22 9.10
C LEU A 63 -4.74 2.00 9.91
N ASP A 64 -5.48 1.11 9.26
CA ASP A 64 -5.83 -0.21 9.79
C ASP A 64 -4.87 -1.29 9.25
N LEU A 65 -4.96 -2.49 9.80
CA LEU A 65 -4.15 -3.64 9.38
C LEU A 65 -4.20 -3.90 7.84
N PRO A 66 -5.38 -3.90 7.18
CA PRO A 66 -5.47 -3.97 5.73
C PRO A 66 -4.69 -2.88 5.00
N ALA A 67 -4.75 -1.62 5.46
CA ALA A 67 -4.01 -0.52 4.87
C ALA A 67 -2.49 -0.75 4.94
N TYR A 68 -1.98 -1.10 6.12
CA TYR A 68 -0.55 -1.43 6.29
C TYR A 68 -0.10 -2.55 5.35
N ARG A 69 -0.90 -3.61 5.21
CA ARG A 69 -0.57 -4.74 4.32
C ARG A 69 -0.48 -4.34 2.85
N VAL A 70 -1.40 -3.51 2.38
CA VAL A 70 -1.39 -3.02 1.00
C VAL A 70 -0.21 -2.09 0.75
N LEU A 71 0.13 -1.23 1.71
CA LEU A 71 1.27 -0.32 1.62
C LEU A 71 2.62 -1.06 1.60
N VAL A 72 2.78 -2.11 2.41
CA VAL A 72 4.00 -2.94 2.39
C VAL A 72 4.15 -3.65 1.04
N LYS A 73 3.08 -4.24 0.50
CA LYS A 73 3.09 -4.85 -0.84
C LYS A 73 3.43 -3.84 -1.94
N LEU A 74 2.93 -2.62 -1.83
CA LEU A 74 3.27 -1.53 -2.75
C LEU A 74 4.76 -1.18 -2.68
N CYS A 75 5.33 -1.07 -1.47
CA CYS A 75 6.76 -0.82 -1.26
C CYS A 75 7.63 -1.92 -1.88
N VAL A 76 7.26 -3.18 -1.69
CA VAL A 76 7.94 -4.33 -2.32
C VAL A 76 7.89 -4.24 -3.85
N ALA A 77 6.72 -3.95 -4.42
CA ALA A 77 6.55 -3.80 -5.87
C ALA A 77 7.31 -2.60 -6.47
N LEU A 78 7.60 -1.57 -5.66
CA LEU A 78 8.40 -0.41 -6.05
C LEU A 78 9.90 -0.59 -5.79
N HIS A 79 10.33 -1.75 -5.31
CA HIS A 79 11.70 -2.02 -4.87
C HIS A 79 12.20 -1.02 -3.80
N ASP A 80 11.30 -0.58 -2.92
CA ASP A 80 11.57 0.32 -1.79
C ASP A 80 11.28 -0.38 -0.44
N PRO A 81 12.11 -1.37 -0.05
CA PRO A 81 11.89 -2.12 1.18
C PRO A 81 12.12 -1.27 2.45
N GLU A 82 12.94 -0.21 2.37
CA GLU A 82 13.21 0.69 3.50
C GLU A 82 11.92 1.37 3.96
N ARG A 83 11.13 1.88 3.01
CA ARG A 83 9.81 2.44 3.31
C ARG A 83 8.83 1.38 3.80
N GLY A 84 8.90 0.16 3.27
CA GLY A 84 8.11 -0.97 3.76
C GLY A 84 8.37 -1.30 5.23
N LEU A 85 9.64 -1.33 5.64
CA LEU A 85 10.04 -1.53 7.04
C LEU A 85 9.52 -0.41 7.96
N ARG A 86 9.51 0.84 7.47
CA ARG A 86 8.91 1.96 8.21
C ARG A 86 7.42 1.76 8.46
N TYR A 87 6.67 1.20 7.49
CA TYR A 87 5.27 0.84 7.71
C TYR A 87 5.11 -0.28 8.74
N LEU A 88 6.00 -1.28 8.77
CA LEU A 88 5.97 -2.32 9.80
C LEU A 88 6.26 -1.78 11.20
N ALA A 89 7.18 -0.82 11.32
CA ALA A 89 7.45 -0.16 12.60
C ALA A 89 6.21 0.61 13.10
N ARG A 90 5.61 1.45 12.25
CA ARG A 90 4.37 2.18 12.57
C ARG A 90 3.21 1.26 12.91
N MET A 91 3.13 0.12 12.23
CA MET A 91 2.12 -0.90 12.51
C MET A 91 2.24 -1.45 13.94
N LYS A 92 3.48 -1.72 14.42
CA LYS A 92 3.74 -2.13 15.81
C LYS A 92 3.41 -1.03 16.81
N GLU A 93 3.78 0.21 16.51
CA GLU A 93 3.46 1.37 17.36
C GLU A 93 1.94 1.56 17.50
N ALA A 94 1.19 1.27 16.45
CA ALA A 94 -0.28 1.28 16.47
C ALA A 94 -0.90 0.05 17.16
N GLY A 95 -0.10 -0.84 17.74
CA GLY A 95 -0.54 -2.02 18.48
C GLY A 95 -0.90 -3.23 17.61
N PHE A 96 -0.63 -3.19 16.31
CA PHE A 96 -0.84 -4.32 15.42
C PHE A 96 0.42 -5.18 15.30
N VAL A 97 0.25 -6.49 15.12
CA VAL A 97 1.36 -7.44 14.95
C VAL A 97 1.55 -7.70 13.45
N PRO A 98 2.69 -7.29 12.86
CA PRO A 98 3.00 -7.64 11.48
C PRO A 98 3.03 -9.15 11.30
N THR A 99 2.39 -9.64 10.25
CA THR A 99 2.35 -11.07 9.94
C THR A 99 3.67 -11.52 9.32
N SER A 100 4.02 -12.80 9.49
CA SER A 100 5.31 -13.37 9.05
C SER A 100 5.56 -13.18 7.54
N ASP A 101 4.49 -13.25 6.74
CA ASP A 101 4.53 -12.98 5.29
C ASP A 101 5.01 -11.56 4.96
N MET A 102 4.65 -10.55 5.76
CA MET A 102 5.06 -9.16 5.52
C MET A 102 6.57 -8.96 5.73
N TYR A 103 7.18 -9.69 6.68
CA TYR A 103 8.63 -9.69 6.83
C TYR A 103 9.32 -10.47 5.72
N GLY A 104 8.76 -11.63 5.35
CA GLY A 104 9.27 -12.45 4.24
C GLY A 104 9.36 -11.63 2.95
N GLU A 105 8.24 -11.00 2.56
CA GLU A 105 8.14 -10.16 1.35
C GLU A 105 9.22 -9.05 1.31
N LEU A 106 9.49 -8.39 2.45
CA LEU A 106 10.53 -7.35 2.51
C LEU A 106 11.95 -7.92 2.51
N SER A 107 12.17 -9.05 3.20
CA SER A 107 13.49 -9.69 3.27
C SER A 107 13.95 -10.18 1.89
N GLU A 108 13.04 -10.78 1.12
CA GLU A 108 13.28 -11.19 -0.27
C GLU A 108 13.56 -9.97 -1.15
N ALA A 109 12.79 -8.89 -0.99
CA ALA A 109 13.01 -7.65 -1.74
C ALA A 109 14.38 -7.00 -1.44
N THR A 110 14.85 -7.06 -0.19
CA THR A 110 16.20 -6.59 0.16
C THR A 110 17.30 -7.48 -0.41
N GLN A 111 17.09 -8.80 -0.46
CA GLN A 111 18.06 -9.75 -1.00
C GLN A 111 18.22 -9.61 -2.52
N GLN A 112 17.12 -9.32 -3.24
CA GLN A 112 17.14 -9.03 -4.68
C GLN A 112 17.94 -7.75 -5.00
N ARG A 113 18.03 -6.80 -4.06
CA ARG A 113 18.83 -5.58 -4.18
C ARG A 113 20.31 -5.81 -3.80
N GLY A 114 20.60 -6.88 -3.05
CA GLY A 114 21.94 -7.28 -2.59
C GLY A 114 22.77 -8.08 -3.59
N GLY A 115 22.26 -8.36 -4.79
CA GLY A 115 23.05 -8.98 -5.85
C GLY A 115 23.89 -7.96 -6.63
N TRP A 116 25.11 -7.65 -6.15
CA TRP A 116 26.42 -7.56 -6.88
C TRP A 116 27.46 -6.66 -6.17
N PRO A 117 28.79 -6.88 -6.33
CA PRO A 117 29.59 -8.10 -6.19
C PRO A 117 30.36 -8.11 -4.86
N SER A 118 30.88 -9.28 -4.49
CA SER A 118 32.07 -9.40 -3.65
C SER A 118 33.23 -8.58 -4.25
N ALA A 119 33.49 -7.40 -3.70
CA ALA A 119 34.85 -6.87 -3.60
C ALA A 119 35.42 -7.56 -2.34
N GLY A 120 36.29 -8.55 -2.44
CA GLY A 120 37.58 -8.45 -3.12
C GLY A 120 38.59 -8.07 -2.05
N SER A 121 39.12 -9.12 -1.40
CA SER A 121 40.38 -9.27 -0.66
C SER A 121 41.03 -8.05 -0.02
#